data_AF-U7UBJ6-F1
#
_entry.id   AF-U7UBJ6-F1
#
_cell.length_a   1.000
_cell.length_b   1.000
_cell.length_c   1.000
_cell.angle_alpha   90.00
_cell.angle_beta   90.00
_cell.angle_gamma   90.00
#
_symmetry.space_group_name_H-M   'P 1'
#
loop_
_entity.id
_entity.type
_entity.pdbx_description
1 polymer ?
#
loop_
_entity_poly.entity_id
_entity_poly.type
_entity_poly.pdbx_seq_one_letter_code
_entity_poly.pdbx_strand_id
1 'polypeptide(L)'
;MKKFKIFLILLIVLIACLPATLMDNFYTFISILNIFILSPLAIPLLFILPKLLGNNIFYILYVLFLPLGYNILVSIVSLKESDYIAIPIIFLFIGFAIMEYLKNSKNSLYEAK
;
A
#
# COMPACT_ATOMS: atom_id res chain seq x y z
N MET A 1 8.83 16.15 12.36
CA MET A 1 8.84 15.48 11.03
C MET A 1 8.54 13.97 11.04
N LYS A 2 9.15 13.12 11.89
CA LYS A 2 8.89 11.65 11.87
C LYS A 2 7.40 11.25 12.02
N LYS A 3 6.68 11.87 12.95
CA LYS A 3 5.23 11.62 13.18
C LYS A 3 4.38 11.94 11.95
N PHE A 4 4.72 13.00 11.22
CA PHE A 4 4.00 13.40 10.00
C PHE A 4 4.21 12.42 8.84
N LYS A 5 5.44 11.92 8.64
CA LYS A 5 5.72 10.89 7.62
C LYS A 5 4.94 9.60 7.90
N ILE A 6 4.90 9.17 9.17
CA ILE A 6 4.14 7.98 9.58
C ILE A 6 2.63 8.17 9.38
N PHE A 7 2.11 9.33 9.76
CA PHE A 7 0.71 9.69 9.54
C PHE A 7 0.34 9.64 8.05
N LEU A 8 1.20 10.14 7.17
CA LEU A 8 0.96 10.16 5.72
C LEU A 8 0.98 8.75 5.11
N ILE A 9 1.89 7.87 5.54
CA ILE A 9 1.91 6.47 5.10
C ILE A 9 0.65 5.74 5.57
N LEU A 10 0.25 5.96 6.82
CA LEU A 10 -0.95 5.33 7.38
C LEU A 10 -2.22 5.79 6.66
N LEU A 11 -2.29 7.06 6.26
CA LEU A 11 -3.38 7.60 5.45
C LEU A 11 -3.47 6.93 4.08
N ILE A 12 -2.33 6.77 3.38
CA ILE A 12 -2.27 6.09 2.07
C ILE A 12 -2.75 4.65 2.20
N VAL A 13 -2.28 3.94 3.22
CA VAL A 13 -2.69 2.56 3.50
C VAL A 13 -4.20 2.46 3.76
N LEU A 14 -4.77 3.37 4.56
CA LEU A 14 -6.20 3.36 4.87
C LEU A 14 -7.06 3.60 3.63
N ILE A 15 -6.67 4.55 2.77
CA ILE A 15 -7.34 4.80 1.49
C ILE A 15 -7.25 3.57 0.58
N ALA A 16 -6.08 2.92 0.54
CA ALA A 16 -5.86 1.70 -0.22
C ALA A 16 -6.68 0.49 0.30
N CYS A 17 -7.09 0.50 1.56
CA CYS A 17 -7.95 -0.54 2.14
C CYS A 17 -9.45 -0.32 1.88
N LEU A 18 -9.86 0.82 1.31
CA LEU A 18 -11.26 1.03 0.98
C LEU A 18 -11.71 0.01 -0.08
N PRO A 19 -12.87 -0.63 0.12
CA PRO A 19 -13.40 -1.56 -0.87
C PRO A 19 -13.70 -0.79 -2.15
N ALA A 20 -13.02 -1.15 -3.22
CA ALA A 20 -13.25 -0.63 -4.55
C ALA A 20 -14.49 -1.32 -5.14
N THR A 21 -15.68 -0.77 -4.90
CA THR A 21 -16.92 -1.29 -5.46
C THR A 21 -17.12 -0.75 -6.88
N LEU A 22 -17.33 -1.67 -7.83
CA LEU A 22 -17.77 -1.37 -9.20
C LEU A 22 -19.21 -0.84 -9.21
N MET A 23 -19.39 0.44 -8.95
CA MET A 23 -20.63 1.19 -9.16
C MET A 23 -20.24 2.49 -9.88
N ASP A 24 -21.08 3.00 -10.78
CA ASP A 24 -21.00 4.29 -11.51
C ASP A 24 -19.64 4.78 -12.10
N ASN A 25 -19.68 5.60 -13.15
CA ASN A 25 -18.48 6.01 -13.91
C ASN A 25 -17.38 6.67 -13.05
N PHE A 26 -17.74 7.49 -12.05
CA PHE A 26 -16.76 8.16 -11.18
C PHE A 26 -16.12 7.21 -10.17
N TYR A 27 -16.94 6.35 -9.55
CA TYR A 27 -16.49 5.36 -8.58
C TYR A 27 -15.75 4.20 -9.24
N THR A 28 -16.01 3.93 -10.52
CA THR A 28 -15.23 3.01 -11.36
C THR A 28 -13.79 3.50 -11.54
N PHE A 29 -13.58 4.79 -11.84
CA PHE A 29 -12.23 5.35 -11.95
C PHE A 29 -11.46 5.26 -10.63
N ILE A 30 -12.11 5.62 -9.51
CA ILE A 30 -11.51 5.51 -8.18
C ILE A 30 -11.22 4.05 -7.82
N SER A 31 -12.12 3.13 -8.18
CA SER A 31 -11.93 1.70 -7.96
C SER A 31 -10.75 1.15 -8.75
N ILE A 32 -10.58 1.57 -10.01
CA ILE A 32 -9.41 1.22 -10.81
C ILE A 32 -8.14 1.79 -10.18
N LEU A 33 -8.13 3.06 -9.81
CA LEU A 33 -6.96 3.67 -9.18
C LEU A 33 -6.62 2.97 -7.84
N ASN A 34 -7.64 2.52 -7.10
CA ASN A 34 -7.41 1.81 -5.85
C ASN A 34 -6.85 0.39 -6.07
N ILE A 35 -7.51 -0.39 -6.93
CA ILE A 35 -7.17 -1.79 -7.22
C ILE A 35 -5.80 -1.92 -7.89
N PHE A 36 -5.50 -1.05 -8.87
CA PHE A 36 -4.33 -1.19 -9.72
C PHE A 36 -3.11 -0.38 -9.25
N ILE A 37 -3.31 0.64 -8.41
CA ILE A 37 -2.24 1.58 -8.02
C ILE A 37 -2.07 1.62 -6.51
N LEU A 38 -3.09 2.06 -5.76
CA LEU A 38 -2.96 2.30 -4.32
C LEU A 38 -2.78 1.01 -3.51
N SER A 39 -3.56 -0.04 -3.81
CA SER A 39 -3.51 -1.32 -3.09
C SER A 39 -2.16 -2.05 -3.27
N PRO A 40 -1.63 -2.22 -4.50
CA PRO A 40 -0.29 -2.78 -4.71
C PRO A 40 0.82 -1.96 -4.06
N LEU A 41 0.74 -0.63 -4.13
CA LEU A 41 1.70 0.29 -3.52
C LEU A 41 1.67 0.21 -1.97
N ALA A 42 0.48 0.02 -1.40
CA ALA A 42 0.29 -0.01 0.04
C ALA A 42 0.82 -1.28 0.70
N ILE A 43 0.91 -2.42 0.00
CA ILE A 43 1.42 -3.68 0.59
C ILE A 43 2.85 -3.53 1.13
N PRO A 44 3.85 -3.10 0.33
CA PRO A 44 5.21 -2.91 0.84
C PRO A 44 5.28 -1.87 1.97
N LEU A 45 4.46 -0.83 1.89
CA LEU A 45 4.35 0.20 2.92
C LEU A 45 3.76 -0.34 4.23
N LEU A 46 2.82 -1.30 4.13
CA LEU A 46 2.25 -1.99 5.27
C LEU A 46 3.32 -2.78 6.03
N PHE A 47 4.22 -3.48 5.31
CA PHE A 47 5.29 -4.26 5.93
C PHE A 47 6.28 -3.42 6.75
N ILE A 48 6.48 -2.14 6.41
CA ILE A 48 7.39 -1.27 7.15
C ILE A 48 6.72 -0.51 8.31
N LEU A 49 5.40 -0.42 8.32
CA LEU A 49 4.61 0.22 9.37
C LEU A 49 4.95 -0.26 10.81
N PRO A 50 5.02 -1.57 11.13
CA PRO A 50 5.35 -2.02 12.49
C PRO A 50 6.77 -1.62 12.89
N LYS A 51 7.72 -1.66 11.95
CA LYS A 51 9.10 -1.21 12.18
C LYS A 51 9.17 0.30 12.41
N LEU A 52 8.24 1.08 11.85
CA LEU A 52 8.17 2.53 12.04
C LEU A 52 7.45 2.92 13.34
N LEU A 53 6.41 2.19 13.73
CA LEU A 53 5.53 2.53 14.85
C LEU A 53 5.92 1.86 16.18
N GLY A 54 6.78 0.84 16.17
CA GLY A 54 7.11 0.05 17.34
C GLY A 54 6.13 -1.13 17.53
N ASN A 55 6.66 -2.23 18.07
CA ASN A 55 6.16 -3.61 18.03
C ASN A 55 4.67 -3.89 18.31
N ASN A 56 3.85 -2.96 18.80
CA ASN A 56 2.49 -3.26 19.26
C ASN A 56 1.41 -3.16 18.16
N ILE A 57 1.79 -2.87 16.92
CA ILE A 57 0.85 -2.61 15.80
C ILE A 57 0.69 -3.80 14.84
N PHE A 58 1.28 -4.97 15.15
CA PHE A 58 1.12 -6.17 14.30
C PHE A 58 -0.35 -6.55 14.04
N TYR A 59 -1.25 -6.35 15.00
CA TYR A 59 -2.67 -6.62 14.81
C TYR A 59 -3.33 -5.73 13.74
N ILE A 60 -2.94 -4.46 13.68
CA ILE A 60 -3.45 -3.52 12.65
C ILE A 60 -2.99 -3.96 11.26
N LEU A 61 -1.81 -4.58 11.13
CA LEU A 61 -1.35 -5.12 9.85
C LEU A 61 -2.22 -6.24 9.36
N TYR A 62 -2.58 -7.20 10.22
CA TYR A 62 -3.44 -8.31 9.83
C TYR A 62 -4.82 -7.83 9.38
N VAL A 63 -5.40 -6.85 10.08
CA VAL A 63 -6.70 -6.27 9.73
C VAL A 63 -6.65 -5.52 8.39
N LEU A 64 -5.54 -4.82 8.09
CA LEU A 64 -5.36 -4.07 6.84
C LEU A 64 -4.88 -4.95 5.67
N PHE A 65 -4.27 -6.10 5.94
CA PHE A 65 -3.84 -7.04 4.90
C PHE A 65 -5.03 -7.70 4.19
N LEU A 66 -6.11 -7.96 4.92
CA LEU A 66 -7.33 -8.55 4.39
C LEU A 66 -7.96 -7.71 3.26
N PRO A 67 -8.28 -6.40 3.46
CA PRO A 67 -8.85 -5.57 2.40
C PRO A 67 -7.86 -5.31 1.25
N LEU A 68 -6.57 -5.14 1.53
CA LEU A 68 -5.55 -4.99 0.47
C LEU A 68 -5.41 -6.25 -0.38
N GLY A 69 -5.37 -7.41 0.27
CA GLY A 69 -5.34 -8.71 -0.39
C GLY A 69 -6.58 -8.95 -1.23
N TYR A 70 -7.76 -8.57 -0.72
CA TYR A 70 -9.00 -8.61 -1.50
C TYR A 70 -8.92 -7.73 -2.74
N ASN A 71 -8.51 -6.46 -2.62
CA ASN A 71 -8.39 -5.55 -3.76
C ASN A 71 -7.41 -6.08 -4.82
N ILE A 72 -6.30 -6.71 -4.41
CA ILE A 72 -5.34 -7.32 -5.33
C ILE A 72 -5.88 -8.59 -5.98
N LEU A 73 -6.58 -9.44 -5.23
CA LEU A 73 -7.25 -10.62 -5.80
C LEU A 73 -8.31 -10.19 -6.83
N VAL A 74 -9.09 -9.15 -6.52
CA VAL A 74 -10.03 -8.55 -7.46
C VAL A 74 -9.28 -7.99 -8.68
N SER A 75 -8.12 -7.35 -8.50
CA SER A 75 -7.24 -6.94 -9.61
C SER A 75 -6.91 -8.14 -10.50
N ILE A 76 -6.36 -9.21 -9.93
CA ILE A 76 -5.91 -10.40 -10.67
C ILE A 76 -7.09 -11.07 -11.40
N VAL A 77 -8.25 -11.19 -10.75
CA VAL A 77 -9.45 -11.78 -11.34
C VAL A 77 -9.98 -10.90 -12.48
N SER A 78 -9.97 -9.59 -12.31
CA SER A 78 -10.39 -8.63 -13.36
C SER A 78 -9.37 -8.54 -14.51
N LEU A 79 -8.10 -8.84 -14.21
CA LEU A 79 -6.97 -8.81 -15.15
C LEU A 79 -6.80 -10.09 -15.96
N LYS A 80 -7.51 -11.16 -15.61
CA LYS A 80 -7.38 -12.46 -16.27
C LYS A 80 -7.61 -12.39 -17.80
N GLU A 81 -8.18 -11.28 -18.28
CA GLU A 81 -8.49 -11.01 -19.69
C GLU A 81 -7.87 -9.71 -20.24
N SER A 82 -6.93 -9.03 -19.55
CA SER A 82 -6.47 -7.70 -19.99
C SER A 82 -4.95 -7.45 -19.96
N ASP A 83 -4.50 -6.60 -20.89
CA ASP A 83 -3.12 -6.13 -21.06
C ASP A 83 -2.58 -5.28 -19.89
N TYR A 84 -3.43 -4.98 -18.90
CA TYR A 84 -3.11 -4.04 -17.81
C TYR A 84 -2.42 -4.69 -16.61
N ILE A 85 -2.07 -5.98 -16.70
CA ILE A 85 -1.45 -6.74 -15.59
C ILE A 85 -0.10 -6.17 -15.14
N ALA A 86 0.58 -5.44 -16.03
CA ALA A 86 1.84 -4.77 -15.72
C ALA A 86 1.68 -3.62 -14.71
N ILE A 87 0.52 -2.96 -14.66
CA ILE A 87 0.32 -1.76 -13.84
C ILE A 87 0.43 -2.07 -12.33
N PRO A 88 -0.31 -3.05 -11.76
CA PRO A 88 -0.16 -3.42 -10.36
C PRO A 88 1.26 -3.87 -10.00
N ILE A 89 1.93 -4.59 -10.92
CA ILE A 89 3.29 -5.09 -10.73
C ILE A 89 4.27 -3.92 -10.61
N ILE A 90 4.19 -2.93 -11.50
CA ILE A 90 5.03 -1.73 -11.44
C ILE A 90 4.84 -1.00 -10.11
N PHE A 91 3.59 -0.79 -9.67
CA PHE A 91 3.31 -0.10 -8.41
C PHE A 91 3.72 -0.90 -7.16
N LEU A 92 3.70 -2.23 -7.24
CA LEU A 92 4.30 -3.09 -6.21
C LEU A 92 5.81 -2.84 -6.09
N PHE A 93 6.55 -2.82 -7.20
CA PHE A 93 7.99 -2.52 -7.22
C PHE A 93 8.31 -1.11 -6.75
N ILE A 94 7.50 -0.11 -7.13
CA ILE A 94 7.63 1.26 -6.62
C ILE A 94 7.42 1.27 -5.09
N GLY A 95 6.44 0.54 -4.58
CA GLY A 95 6.21 0.40 -3.14
C GLY A 95 7.42 -0.18 -2.42
N PHE A 96 8.06 -1.22 -2.98
CA PHE A 96 9.29 -1.78 -2.45
C PHE A 96 10.47 -0.78 -2.48
N ALA A 97 10.61 0.00 -3.56
CA ALA A 97 11.64 1.03 -3.64
C ALA A 97 11.46 2.11 -2.55
N ILE A 98 10.22 2.56 -2.33
CA ILE A 98 9.87 3.51 -1.26
C ILE A 98 10.15 2.89 0.11
N MET A 99 9.77 1.62 0.30
CA MET A 99 10.04 0.88 1.53
C MET A 99 11.55 0.86 1.85
N GLU A 100 12.40 0.54 0.89
CA GLU A 100 13.85 0.47 1.09
C GLU A 100 14.46 1.86 1.32
N TYR A 101 13.99 2.88 0.60
CA TYR A 101 14.37 4.28 0.85
C TYR A 101 14.06 4.72 2.29
N LEU A 102 12.86 4.41 2.78
CA LEU A 102 12.42 4.76 4.14
C LEU A 102 13.22 4.00 5.21
N LYS A 103 13.60 2.75 4.93
CA LYS A 103 14.45 1.94 5.80
C LYS A 103 15.86 2.52 5.92
N ASN A 104 16.48 2.87 4.78
CA ASN A 104 17.82 3.46 4.76
C ASN A 104 17.88 4.85 5.39
N SER A 105 16.84 5.67 5.22
CA SER A 105 16.70 6.95 5.91
C SER A 105 16.60 6.81 7.44
N LYS A 106 16.24 5.64 7.96
CA LYS A 106 16.21 5.39 9.40
C LYS A 106 17.62 5.05 9.91
N ASN A 107 18.39 4.26 9.17
CA ASN A 107 19.76 3.86 9.54
C ASN A 107 20.73 5.05 9.56
N SER A 108 20.65 5.97 8.59
CA SER A 108 21.49 7.17 8.57
C SER A 108 21.27 8.14 9.76
N LEU A 109 20.14 8.02 10.46
CA LEU A 109 19.83 8.82 11.64
C LEU A 109 20.30 8.18 12.96
N TYR A 110 20.71 6.90 12.93
CA TYR A 110 21.32 6.20 14.06
C TYR A 110 22.85 6.25 14.01
N GLU A 111 23.45 6.36 12.82
CA GLU A 111 24.91 6.52 12.67
C GLU A 111 25.39 7.95 12.95
N ALA A 112 24.48 8.93 13.01
CA ALA A 112 24.78 10.33 13.35
C ALA A 112 24.57 10.66 14.84
N LYS A 113 24.51 9.65 15.71
CA LYS A 113 24.36 9.77 17.17
C LYS A 113 25.50 9.07 17.88
#